data_AF-A0A6G2HE53-F1
#
_entry.id   AF-A0A6G2HE53-F1
#
_cell.length_a   1.000
_cell.length_b   1.000
_cell.length_c   1.000
_cell.angle_alpha   90.00
_cell.angle_beta   90.00
_cell.angle_gamma   90.00
#
_symmetry.space_group_name_H-M   'P 1'
#
loop_
_entity.id
_entity.type
_entity.pdbx_description
1 polymer ?
#
loop_
_entity_poly.entity_id
_entity_poly.type
_entity_poly.pdbx_seq_one_letter_code
_entity_poly.pdbx_strand_id
1 'polypeptide(L)' 'MSDTRQNFLTVLTSIAVWTEEQRRGFTVSELAEHTYGVSERTVRRCVRDLQQDGFVKKREDGLYYPLMTIQPSIFHP' A
#
# COMPACT_ATOMS: atom_id res chain seq x y z
N MET A 1 -9.93 -16.96 -5.06
CA MET A 1 -10.00 -15.53 -4.71
C MET A 1 -10.26 -14.73 -5.97
N SER A 2 -10.98 -13.60 -5.92
CA SER A 2 -11.06 -12.71 -7.09
C SER A 2 -9.75 -11.95 -7.27
N ASP A 3 -9.36 -11.68 -8.51
CA ASP A 3 -8.12 -10.95 -8.85
C ASP A 3 -8.06 -9.58 -8.14
N THR A 4 -9.21 -8.95 -7.92
CA THR A 4 -9.30 -7.68 -7.20
C THR A 4 -8.89 -7.82 -5.74
N ARG A 5 -9.35 -8.86 -5.04
CA ARG A 5 -8.98 -9.11 -3.64
C ARG A 5 -7.51 -9.50 -3.52
N GLN A 6 -7.01 -10.33 -4.44
CA GLN A 6 -5.60 -10.71 -4.47
C GLN A 6 -4.71 -9.48 -4.66
N ASN A 7 -5.00 -8.63 -5.64
CA ASN A 7 -4.25 -7.40 -5.90
C ASN A 7 -4.24 -6.46 -4.69
N PHE A 8 -5.39 -6.29 -4.03
CA PHE A 8 -5.47 -5.43 -2.85
C PHE A 8 -4.60 -5.95 -1.70
N LEU A 9 -4.64 -7.26 -1.42
CA LEU A 9 -3.79 -7.89 -0.41
C LEU A 9 -2.31 -7.77 -0.77
N THR A 10 -1.94 -7.98 -2.04
CA THR A 10 -0.55 -7.83 -2.50
C THR A 10 -0.05 -6.40 -2.28
N VAL A 11 -0.85 -5.37 -2.61
CA VAL A 11 -0.49 -3.97 -2.36
C VAL A 11 -0.36 -3.67 -0.87
N LEU A 12 -1.26 -4.18 -0.03
CA LEU A 12 -1.17 -4.03 1.43
C LEU A 12 0.12 -4.62 1.98
N THR A 13 0.49 -5.83 1.54
CA THR A 13 1.75 -6.47 1.93
C THR A 13 2.95 -5.65 1.51
N SER A 14 2.98 -5.14 0.27
CA SER A 14 4.08 -4.28 -0.20
C SER A 14 4.21 -2.98 0.61
N ILE A 15 3.11 -2.39 1.07
CA ILE A 15 3.15 -1.21 1.96
C ILE A 15 3.73 -1.59 3.34
N ALA A 16 3.34 -2.74 3.89
CA ALA A 16 3.86 -3.21 5.18
C ALA A 16 5.39 -3.43 5.10
N VAL A 17 5.86 -4.14 4.08
CA VAL A 17 7.30 -4.38 3.83
C VAL A 17 8.05 -3.06 3.64
N TRP A 18 7.53 -2.14 2.82
CA TRP A 18 8.16 -0.82 2.62
C TRP A 18 8.36 -0.07 3.94
N THR A 19 7.35 -0.13 4.82
CA THR A 19 7.39 0.55 6.11
C THR A 19 8.49 0.00 7.01
N GLU A 20 8.73 -1.31 6.95
CA GLU A 20 9.80 -1.99 7.69
C GLU A 20 11.18 -1.67 7.12
N GLU A 21 11.33 -1.63 5.79
CA GLU A 21 12.63 -1.47 5.12
C GLU A 21 13.12 -0.02 5.00
N GLN A 22 12.26 0.90 4.56
CA GLN A 22 12.71 2.19 4.01
C GLN A 22 12.61 3.35 5.02
N ARG A 23 11.90 3.18 6.14
CA ARG A 23 11.66 4.22 7.19
C ARG A 23 11.24 5.60 6.64
N ARG A 24 10.68 5.66 5.43
CA ARG A 24 10.17 6.86 4.74
C ARG A 24 8.88 6.54 3.99
N GLY A 25 8.15 7.58 3.56
CA GLY A 25 6.99 7.42 2.69
C GLY A 25 7.38 6.98 1.27
N PHE A 26 6.37 6.57 0.51
CA PHE A 26 6.53 6.12 -0.88
C PHE A 26 5.74 6.99 -1.86
N THR A 27 6.21 7.03 -3.11
CA THR A 27 5.38 7.40 -4.26
C THR A 27 4.64 6.16 -4.80
N VAL A 28 3.57 6.38 -5.57
CA VAL A 28 2.84 5.27 -6.21
C VAL A 28 3.73 4.49 -7.17
N SER A 29 4.63 5.18 -7.88
CA SER A 29 5.56 4.55 -8.82
C SER A 29 6.56 3.64 -8.11
N GLU A 30 7.19 4.12 -7.02
CA GLU A 30 8.09 3.29 -6.20
C GLU A 30 7.37 2.06 -5.63
N LEU A 31 6.14 2.25 -5.12
CA LEU A 31 5.36 1.14 -4.60
C LEU A 31 4.99 0.13 -5.71
N ALA A 32 4.68 0.59 -6.90
CA ALA A 32 4.36 -0.28 -8.03
C ALA A 32 5.57 -1.09 -8.50
N GLU A 33 6.77 -0.50 -8.51
CA GLU A 33 8.03 -1.22 -8.76
C GLU A 33 8.29 -2.31 -7.70
N HIS A 34 7.86 -2.06 -6.46
CA HIS A 34 7.96 -3.00 -5.35
C HIS A 34 6.78 -3.99 -5.25
N THR A 35 5.76 -3.87 -6.11
CA THR A 35 4.55 -4.72 -6.10
C THR A 35 4.45 -5.53 -7.40
N TYR A 36 5.32 -6.54 -7.53
CA TYR A 36 5.37 -7.37 -8.74
C TYR A 36 4.02 -8.04 -9.05
N GLY A 37 3.65 -8.02 -10.33
CA GLY A 37 2.40 -8.63 -10.80
C GLY A 37 1.15 -7.75 -10.65
N VAL A 38 1.26 -6.55 -10.08
CA VAL A 38 0.16 -5.59 -9.96
C VAL A 38 0.46 -4.35 -10.80
N SER A 39 -0.46 -3.98 -11.70
CA SER A 39 -0.27 -2.78 -12.53
C SER A 39 -0.26 -1.49 -11.69
N GLU A 40 0.53 -0.48 -12.09
CA GLU A 40 0.58 0.81 -11.39
C GLU A 40 -0.82 1.44 -11.25
N ARG A 41 -1.69 1.29 -12.26
CA ARG A 41 -3.08 1.76 -12.20
C ARG A 41 -3.84 1.12 -11.04
N THR A 42 -3.65 -0.18 -10.82
CA THR A 42 -4.26 -0.92 -9.71
C THR A 42 -3.65 -0.48 -8.38
N VAL A 43 -2.32 -0.36 -8.29
CA VAL A 43 -1.64 0.16 -7.08
C VAL A 43 -2.17 1.54 -6.71
N ARG A 44 -2.26 2.45 -7.67
CA ARG A 44 -2.81 3.81 -7.48
C ARG A 44 -4.23 3.78 -6.93
N ARG A 45 -5.07 2.91 -7.48
CA ARG A 45 -6.45 2.73 -7.01
C ARG A 45 -6.45 2.24 -5.55
N CYS A 46 -5.69 1.20 -5.23
CA CYS A 46 -5.61 0.66 -3.87
C CYS A 46 -5.09 1.70 -2.87
N VAL A 47 -4.03 2.44 -3.21
CA VAL A 47 -3.49 3.51 -2.34
C VAL A 47 -4.54 4.60 -2.10
N ARG A 48 -5.30 5.00 -3.13
CA ARG A 48 -6.38 5.99 -2.97
C ARG A 48 -7.50 5.46 -2.08
N ASP A 49 -7.91 4.21 -2.27
CA ASP A 49 -8.96 3.58 -1.47
C ASP A 49 -8.51 3.51 0.00
N LEU A 50 -7.26 3.08 0.27
CA LEU A 50 -6.66 3.10 1.62
C LEU A 50 -6.50 4.51 2.21
N GLN A 51 -6.30 5.53 1.37
CA GLN A 51 -6.25 6.92 1.81
C GLN A 51 -7.63 7.43 2.24
N GLN A 52 -8.68 7.07 1.50
CA GLN A 52 -10.05 7.41 1.85
C GLN A 52 -10.46 6.75 3.17
N ASP A 53 -10.01 5.52 3.40
CA ASP A 53 -10.27 4.77 4.64
C ASP A 53 -9.36 5.20 5.83
N GLY A 54 -8.40 6.10 5.60
CA GLY A 54 -7.53 6.64 6.64
C GLY A 54 -6.34 5.75 7.04
N PHE A 55 -5.99 4.74 6.25
CA PHE A 55 -4.84 3.87 6.51
C PHE A 55 -3.52 4.45 5.99
N VAL A 56 -3.56 5.26 4.93
CA VAL A 56 -2.40 5.99 4.41
C VAL A 56 -2.73 7.47 4.25
N LYS A 57 -1.73 8.33 4.43
CA LYS A 57 -1.87 9.77 4.27
C LYS A 57 -0.79 10.31 3.36
N LYS A 58 -1.20 11.10 2.36
CA LYS A 58 -0.27 11.91 1.58
C LYS A 58 0.14 13.14 2.38
N ARG A 59 1.44 13.40 2.52
CA ARG A 59 1.99 14.59 3.19
C ARG A 59 2.38 15.67 2.19
N GLU A 60 2.78 16.83 2.71
CA GLU A 60 3.18 18.01 1.93
C GLU A 60 4.41 17.77 1.05
N ASP A 61 5.27 16.82 1.44
CA ASP A 61 6.41 16.33 0.65
C ASP A 61 6.01 15.51 -0.58
N GLY A 62 4.71 15.26 -0.78
CA GLY A 62 4.17 14.50 -1.90
C GLY A 62 4.18 12.98 -1.72
N LEU A 63 4.70 12.46 -0.59
CA LEU A 63 4.80 11.04 -0.30
C LEU A 63 3.60 10.51 0.49
N TYR A 64 3.32 9.23 0.34
CA TYR A 64 2.31 8.51 1.11
C TYR A 64 2.97 7.82 2.31
N TYR A 65 2.35 8.01 3.48
CA TYR A 65 2.78 7.44 4.75
C TYR A 65 1.67 6.58 5.32
N PRO A 66 1.93 5.30 5.69
CA PRO A 66 0.98 4.51 6.45
C PRO A 66 0.79 5.11 7.85
N LEU A 67 -0.47 5.25 8.26
CA LEU A 67 -0.86 5.87 9.53
C LEU A 67 -0.98 4.85 10.68
N MET A 68 -1.16 3.58 10.34
CA MET A 68 -1.13 2.47 11.27
C MET A 68 0.06 1.59 10.94
N THR A 69 0.65 0.94 11.94
CA THR A 69 1.41 -0.29 11.71
C THR A 69 0.42 -1.26 11.08
N ILE A 70 0.46 -1.41 9.76
CA ILE A 70 -0.34 -2.39 9.04
C ILE A 70 0.22 -3.75 9.43
N GLN A 71 -0.18 -4.25 10.60
CA GLN A 71 0.22 -5.58 11.02
C GLN A 71 -0.54 -6.58 10.16
N PRO A 72 0.15 -7.50 9.46
CA PRO A 72 -0.50 -8.53 8.65
C PRO A 72 -1.48 -9.41 9.46
N SER A 73 -1.33 -9.43 10.79
CA SER A 73 -2.17 -10.21 11.73
C SER A 73 -3.64 -9.77 11.78
N ILE A 74 -4.00 -8.57 11.29
CA ILE A 74 -5.39 -8.09 11.29
C ILE A 74 -6.25 -8.83 10.24
N PHE A 75 -5.63 -9.58 9.31
CA PHE A 75 -6.33 -10.27 8.21
C PHE A 75 -6.47 -11.79 8.39
N HIS A 76 -6.15 -12.36 9.55
CA HIS A 76 -6.46 -13.76 9.86
C HIS A 76 -7.78 -13.86 10.64
N PRO A 77 -8.79 -14.61 10.14
CA PRO A 77 -9.97 -14.98 10.92
C PRO A 77 -9.63 -15.96 12.04
#